data_AF-A0A846U085-F1
#
_entry.id   AF-A0A846U085-F1
#
_cell.length_a   1.000
_cell.length_b   1.000
_cell.length_c   1.000
_cell.angle_alpha   90.00
_cell.angle_beta   90.00
_cell.angle_gamma   90.00
#
_symmetry.space_group_name_H-M   'P 1'
#
loop_
_entity.id
_entity.type
_entity.pdbx_description
1 polymer ?
#
loop_
_entity_poly.entity_id
_entity_poly.type
_entity_poly.pdbx_seq_one_letter_code
_entity_poly.pdbx_strand_id
1 'polypeptide(L)'
;MSETTAQAGPRKTPKKAALAAWVGSALEYYDFAVYGTAAALVINHLFFPEDASAGVAILLSMSTVGIAYVVRPLGALIMGPLGGRYGRR
;
A
#
# COMPACT_ATOMS: atom_id res chain seq x y z
N MET A 1 9.61 -46.77 -27.51
CA MET A 1 8.99 -45.47 -27.81
C MET A 1 8.74 -44.78 -26.48
N SER A 2 9.61 -43.86 -26.09
CA SER A 2 9.50 -43.13 -24.82
C SER A 2 9.05 -41.70 -25.12
N GLU A 3 7.82 -41.37 -24.76
CA GLU A 3 7.30 -40.01 -24.85
C GLU A 3 7.89 -39.17 -23.72
N THR A 4 8.89 -38.36 -24.04
CA THR A 4 9.36 -37.28 -23.17
C THR A 4 8.25 -36.23 -23.11
N THR A 5 7.42 -36.28 -22.07
CA THR A 5 6.46 -35.21 -21.78
C THR A 5 7.26 -33.99 -21.31
N ALA A 6 7.54 -33.07 -22.23
CA ALA A 6 8.15 -31.79 -21.89
C ALA A 6 7.17 -30.95 -21.05
N GLN A 7 7.44 -30.82 -19.75
CA GLN A 7 6.72 -29.89 -18.89
C GLN A 7 6.91 -28.45 -19.42
N ALA A 8 5.84 -27.84 -19.92
CA ALA A 8 5.81 -26.41 -20.23
C ALA A 8 5.85 -25.61 -18.93
N GLY A 9 6.97 -24.94 -18.65
CA GLY A 9 7.12 -24.05 -17.50
C GLY A 9 6.16 -22.84 -17.56
N PRO A 10 5.85 -22.18 -16.44
CA PRO A 10 4.89 -21.08 -16.39
C PRO A 10 5.23 -19.94 -17.37
N ARG A 11 4.24 -19.53 -18.17
CA ARG A 11 4.40 -18.44 -19.14
C ARG A 11 4.49 -17.10 -18.39
N LYS A 12 5.64 -16.43 -18.43
CA LYS A 12 5.81 -15.10 -17.83
C LYS A 12 4.94 -14.08 -18.61
N THR A 13 4.09 -13.32 -17.91
CA THR A 13 3.22 -12.28 -18.52
C THR A 13 3.60 -10.87 -18.04
N PRO A 14 4.67 -10.26 -18.58
CA PRO A 14 5.21 -8.99 -18.08
C PRO A 14 4.23 -7.81 -18.20
N LYS A 15 3.42 -7.77 -19.26
CA LYS A 15 2.40 -6.71 -19.46
C LYS A 15 1.35 -6.71 -18.34
N LYS A 16 0.88 -7.89 -17.95
CA LYS A 16 -0.10 -8.06 -16.86
C LYS A 16 0.49 -7.66 -15.51
N ALA A 17 1.75 -8.04 -15.26
CA ALA A 17 2.46 -7.66 -14.03
C ALA A 17 2.70 -6.14 -13.94
N ALA A 18 3.10 -5.50 -15.05
CA ALA A 18 3.29 -4.05 -15.10
C ALA A 18 1.97 -3.29 -14.84
N LEU A 19 0.87 -3.74 -15.44
CA LEU A 19 -0.45 -3.14 -15.19
C LEU A 19 -0.89 -3.32 -13.73
N ALA A 20 -0.71 -4.51 -13.17
CA ALA A 20 -1.03 -4.78 -11.76
C ALA A 20 -0.20 -3.90 -10.80
N ALA A 21 1.10 -3.73 -11.08
CA ALA A 21 1.97 -2.85 -10.31
C ALA A 21 1.51 -1.38 -10.42
N TRP A 22 1.18 -0.92 -11.63
CA TRP A 22 0.71 0.45 -11.84
C TRP A 22 -0.62 0.74 -11.14
N VAL A 23 -1.61 -0.16 -11.26
CA VAL A 23 -2.91 -0.03 -10.57
C VAL A 23 -2.71 -0.05 -9.06
N GLY A 24 -1.85 -0.94 -8.55
CA GLY A 24 -1.51 -1.00 -7.13
C GLY A 24 -0.92 0.32 -6.63
N SER A 25 0.08 0.86 -7.33
CA SER A 25 0.66 2.16 -6.99
C SER A 25 -0.36 3.29 -7.07
N ALA A 26 -1.22 3.31 -8.08
CA ALA A 26 -2.27 4.32 -8.20
C ALA A 26 -3.26 4.28 -7.04
N LEU A 27 -3.70 3.08 -6.63
CA LEU A 27 -4.59 2.91 -5.49
C LEU A 27 -3.93 3.38 -4.19
N GLU A 28 -2.63 3.08 -4.02
CA GLU A 28 -1.85 3.54 -2.88
C GLU A 28 -1.79 5.08 -2.83
N TYR A 29 -1.52 5.75 -3.95
CA TYR A 29 -1.54 7.23 -3.99
C TYR A 29 -2.94 7.80 -3.73
N TYR A 30 -3.98 7.15 -4.27
CA TYR A 30 -5.37 7.58 -4.06
C TYR A 30 -5.75 7.54 -2.58
N ASP A 31 -5.49 6.42 -1.91
CA ASP A 31 -5.80 6.28 -0.48
C ASP A 31 -5.04 7.30 0.37
N PHE A 32 -3.74 7.49 0.12
CA PHE A 32 -2.94 8.49 0.84
C PHE A 32 -3.41 9.93 0.59
N ALA A 33 -3.86 10.25 -0.62
CA ALA A 33 -4.40 11.58 -0.92
C ALA A 33 -5.71 11.82 -0.16
N VAL A 34 -6.65 10.88 -0.25
CA VAL A 34 -7.95 10.97 0.44
C VAL A 34 -7.76 11.03 1.94
N TYR A 35 -6.98 10.10 2.51
CA TYR A 35 -6.72 10.05 3.94
C TYR A 35 -5.92 11.26 4.43
N GLY A 36 -4.93 11.74 3.66
CA GLY A 36 -4.18 12.94 3.99
C GLY A 36 -5.06 14.20 4.02
N THR A 37 -5.93 14.38 3.02
CA THR A 37 -6.89 15.49 3.02
C THR A 37 -7.90 15.37 4.16
N ALA A 38 -8.42 14.16 4.41
CA ALA A 38 -9.30 13.91 5.54
C ALA A 38 -8.60 14.18 6.87
N ALA A 39 -7.32 13.82 6.99
CA ALA A 39 -6.53 14.08 8.18
C ALA A 39 -6.35 15.58 8.44
N ALA A 40 -6.19 16.37 7.38
CA ALA A 40 -6.04 17.82 7.46
C ALA A 40 -7.35 18.55 7.78
N LEU A 41 -8.50 18.04 7.32
CA LEU A 41 -9.77 18.79 7.34
C LEU A 41 -10.85 18.21 8.27
N VAL A 42 -10.81 16.91 8.56
CA VAL A 42 -11.92 16.20 9.23
C VAL A 42 -11.46 15.42 10.45
N ILE A 43 -10.48 14.53 10.31
CA ILE A 43 -10.03 13.63 11.39
C ILE A 43 -9.45 14.42 12.56
N ASN A 44 -8.81 15.57 12.28
CA ASN A 44 -8.27 16.43 13.33
C ASN A 44 -9.35 16.91 14.32
N HIS A 45 -10.59 17.13 13.86
CA HIS A 45 -11.72 17.53 14.71
C HIS A 45 -12.47 16.34 15.28
N LEU A 46 -12.42 15.18 14.61
CA LEU A 46 -13.22 14.02 14.99
C LEU A 46 -12.58 13.19 16.11
N PHE A 47 -11.24 13.15 16.16
CA PHE A 47 -10.49 12.27 17.06
C PHE A 47 -9.60 13.00 18.07
N PHE A 48 -9.33 14.29 17.89
CA PHE A 48 -8.49 15.06 18.80
C PHE A 48 -9.31 16.09 19.60
N PRO A 49 -8.90 16.37 20.85
CA PRO A 49 -9.69 17.20 21.76
C PRO A 49 -9.84 18.65 21.26
N GLU A 50 -11.02 19.24 21.44
CA GLU A 50 -11.30 20.64 21.06
C GLU A 50 -10.55 21.67 21.92
N ASP A 51 -10.10 21.29 23.12
CA ASP A 51 -9.27 22.11 24.00
C ASP A 51 -7.79 22.14 23.58
N ALA A 52 -7.37 21.25 22.69
CA ALA A 52 -6.08 21.35 22.03
C ALA A 52 -6.08 22.50 21.01
N SER A 53 -4.96 23.21 20.88
CA SER A 53 -4.86 24.25 19.85
C SER A 53 -5.03 23.62 18.45
N ALA A 54 -5.70 24.33 17.55
CA ALA A 54 -6.01 23.81 16.21
C ALA A 54 -4.76 23.29 15.46
N GLY A 55 -3.62 23.96 15.62
CA GLY A 55 -2.36 23.50 15.05
C GLY A 55 -1.88 22.15 15.62
N VAL A 56 -2.03 21.92 16.94
CA VAL A 56 -1.65 20.66 17.59
C VAL A 56 -2.57 19.52 17.14
N ALA A 57 -3.88 19.74 17.04
CA ALA A 57 -4.83 18.75 16.55
C ALA A 57 -4.50 18.32 15.10
N ILE A 58 -4.17 19.28 14.24
CA ILE A 58 -3.74 19.00 12.85
C ILE A 58 -2.43 18.20 12.85
N LEU A 59 -1.44 18.60 13.65
CA LEU A 59 -0.15 17.89 13.72
C LEU A 59 -0.31 16.44 14.19
N LEU A 60 -1.15 16.19 15.20
CA LEU A 60 -1.43 14.85 15.70
C LEU A 60 -2.17 14.01 14.64
N SER A 61 -3.15 14.60 13.96
CA SER A 61 -3.86 13.94 12.85
C SER A 61 -2.93 13.60 11.69
N MET A 62 -2.09 14.55 11.26
CA MET A 62 -1.04 14.35 10.25
C MET A 62 -0.01 13.30 10.65
N SER A 63 0.26 13.13 11.95
CA SER A 63 1.17 12.09 12.43
C SER A 63 0.67 10.68 12.10
N THR A 64 -0.65 10.47 12.01
CA THR A 64 -1.22 9.19 11.56
C THR A 64 -0.89 8.90 10.09
N VAL A 65 -0.88 9.93 9.24
CA VAL A 65 -0.42 9.84 7.84
C VAL A 65 1.08 9.53 7.80
N GLY A 66 1.86 10.16 8.68
CA GLY A 66 3.29 9.91 8.84
C GLY A 66 3.61 8.46 9.25
N ILE A 67 2.82 7.88 10.16
CA ILE A 67 2.94 6.47 10.55
C ILE A 67 2.74 5.57 9.33
N ALA A 68 1.74 5.83 8.49
CA ALA A 68 1.50 5.04 7.30
C ALA A 68 2.70 5.04 6.33
N TYR A 69 3.44 6.16 6.22
CA TYR A 69 4.70 6.23 5.46
C TYR A 69 5.81 5.32 6.00
N VAL A 70 5.89 5.13 7.32
CA VAL A 70 6.86 4.22 7.95
C VAL A 70 6.40 2.76 7.83
N VAL A 71 5.09 2.52 7.90
CA VAL A 71 4.52 1.17 7.79
C VAL A 71 4.65 0.62 6.36
N ARG A 72 4.54 1.44 5.31
CA ARG A 72 4.72 1.01 3.91
C ARG A 72 6.01 0.21 3.64
N PRO A 73 7.22 0.72 3.93
CA PRO A 73 8.45 -0.03 3.70
C PRO A 73 8.53 -1.29 4.58
N LEU A 74 7.99 -1.24 5.80
CA LEU A 74 7.93 -2.42 6.67
C LEU A 74 7.01 -3.49 6.08
N GLY A 75 5.84 -3.09 5.58
CA GLY A 75 4.90 -3.95 4.88
C GLY A 75 5.51 -4.54 3.61
N ALA A 76 6.25 -3.75 2.83
CA ALA A 76 6.96 -4.23 1.65
C ALA A 76 8.08 -5.23 2.00
N LEU A 77 8.79 -5.03 3.11
CA LEU A 77 9.82 -5.96 3.59
C LEU A 77 9.23 -7.31 4.00
N ILE A 78 8.04 -7.32 4.58
CA ILE A 78 7.34 -8.54 5.01
C ILE A 78 6.62 -9.20 3.83
N MET A 79 5.83 -8.43 3.07
CA MET A 79 5.00 -8.93 1.99
C MET A 79 5.77 -9.20 0.69
N GLY A 80 6.93 -8.58 0.47
CA GLY A 80 7.78 -8.87 -0.68
C GLY A 80 8.21 -10.35 -0.74
N PRO A 81 8.84 -10.89 0.32
CA PRO A 81 9.18 -12.31 0.42
C PRO A 81 7.96 -13.23 0.37
N LEU A 82 6.85 -12.86 1.02
CA LEU A 82 5.60 -13.63 0.97
C LEU A 82 5.01 -13.67 -0.44
N GLY A 83 4.98 -12.54 -1.15
CA GLY A 83 4.51 -12.45 -2.54
C GLY A 83 5.36 -13.27 -3.50
N GLY A 84 6.69 -13.32 -3.29
CA GLY A 84 7.58 -14.19 -4.05
C GLY A 84 7.36 -15.70 -3.80
N ARG A 85 6.95 -16.08 -2.58
CA ARG A 85 6.67 -17.49 -2.22
C ARG A 85 5.27 -17.96 -2.60
N TYR A 86 4.25 -17.14 -2.41
CA TYR A 86 2.83 -17.51 -2.61
C TYR A 86 2.25 -17.08 -3.97
N GLY A 87 2.89 -16.18 -4.72
CA GLY A 87 2.39 -15.61 -5.97
C GLY A 87 2.70 -16.40 -7.26
N ARG A 88 3.07 -17.69 -7.19
CA ARG A 88 3.35 -18.53 -8.38
C ARG A 88 2.11 -19.27 -8.92
N ARG A 89 0.93 -18.65 -8.87
CA ARG A 89 -0.27 -19.15 -9.56
C ARG A 89 -0.84 -18.07 -10.46
#